data_AF-A0A9D1WU21-F1
#
_entry.id   AF-A0A9D1WU21-F1
#
_cell.length_a   1.000
_cell.length_b   1.000
_cell.length_c   1.000
_cell.angle_alpha   90.00
_cell.angle_beta   90.00
_cell.angle_gamma   90.00
#
_symmetry.space_group_name_H-M   'P 1'
#
loop_
_entity.id
_entity.type
_entity.pdbx_description
1 polymer ?
#
loop_
_entity_poly.entity_id
_entity_poly.type
_entity_poly.pdbx_seq_one_letter_code
_entity_poly.pdbx_strand_id
1 'polypeptide(L)'
;MKYRNMKKRYWTINLQLFAGDDDGGVGSGEEGLDGDDPEDDPEDDPEDDPDERKFTQHDVDEAIKKRLARERRKWNKEQQKKAAKKDTDGTGEAGKDGENEDVKARKEAEIKNSKLEVKVACYEADVSKDAVDDVAALAHAYMEADEDLDLEDAIEKVVKKYPHFKNHSGKSGDDADGTKGKSWGERQRGGSKKLTGVEAAFLKKNPGLKY
;
A
#
# COMPACT_ATOMS: atom_id res chain seq x y z
N MET A 1 -5.82 -35.30 24.71
CA MET A 1 -5.01 -34.11 24.37
C MET A 1 -4.78 -34.04 22.85
N LYS A 2 -5.48 -33.16 22.14
CA LYS A 2 -5.03 -32.65 20.83
C LYS A 2 -4.34 -31.30 21.08
N TYR A 3 -3.44 -30.90 20.17
CA TYR A 3 -2.59 -29.70 20.17
C TYR A 3 -1.19 -29.85 20.80
N ARG A 4 -0.18 -30.25 20.00
CA ARG A 4 1.20 -29.76 20.21
C ARG A 4 2.12 -29.89 18.99
N ASN A 5 1.87 -29.10 17.93
CA ASN A 5 2.79 -29.08 16.78
C ASN A 5 2.91 -27.69 16.12
N MET A 6 2.82 -26.59 16.88
CA MET A 6 3.10 -25.24 16.36
C MET A 6 4.52 -24.76 16.73
N LYS A 7 5.52 -25.64 16.66
CA LYS A 7 6.91 -25.30 17.03
C LYS A 7 7.97 -25.72 15.99
N LYS A 8 7.56 -25.93 14.72
CA LYS A 8 8.50 -26.25 13.62
C LYS A 8 8.31 -25.35 12.38
N ARG A 9 7.86 -24.10 12.56
CA ARG A 9 7.76 -23.11 11.46
C ARG A 9 8.38 -21.75 11.79
N TYR A 10 9.24 -21.69 12.79
CA TYR A 10 10.19 -20.59 12.90
C TYR A 10 11.54 -21.19 12.57
N TRP A 11 11.98 -20.97 11.33
CA TRP A 11 13.40 -20.95 11.03
C TRP A 11 14.04 -20.04 12.07
N THR A 12 14.78 -20.65 13.00
CA THR A 12 15.71 -19.95 13.86
C THR A 12 16.66 -19.19 12.94
N ILE A 13 16.45 -17.88 12.83
CA ILE A 13 17.38 -17.00 12.13
C ILE A 13 18.72 -17.19 12.84
N ASN A 14 19.71 -17.74 12.13
CA ASN A 14 21.07 -17.84 12.64
C ASN A 14 21.64 -16.41 12.71
N LEU A 15 21.43 -15.75 13.84
CA LEU A 15 21.94 -14.41 14.13
C LEU A 15 23.48 -14.35 14.13
N GLN A 16 24.15 -15.51 14.14
CA GLN A 16 25.60 -15.63 14.02
C GLN A 16 26.15 -15.26 12.63
N LEU A 17 25.30 -15.23 11.58
CA LEU A 17 25.76 -14.86 10.22
C LEU A 17 26.10 -13.34 10.12
N PHE A 18 25.66 -12.54 11.09
CA PHE A 18 25.89 -11.09 11.12
C PHE A 18 26.95 -10.66 12.15
N ALA A 19 27.51 -11.59 12.91
CA ALA A 19 28.50 -11.32 13.96
C ALA A 19 29.81 -12.09 13.73
N GLY A 20 30.31 -12.05 12.49
CA GLY A 20 31.66 -12.50 12.16
C GLY A 20 32.64 -11.35 12.42
N ASP A 21 33.15 -11.30 13.65
CA ASP A 21 34.46 -10.72 13.92
C ASP A 21 35.55 -11.59 13.26
N ASP A 22 36.59 -10.87 12.88
CA ASP A 22 37.90 -11.25 12.36
C ASP A 22 38.55 -12.48 13.04
N ASP A 23 39.20 -13.32 12.21
CA ASP A 23 40.50 -13.99 12.44
C ASP A 23 40.56 -15.47 11.96
N GLY A 24 41.55 -15.77 11.10
CA GLY A 24 42.26 -17.06 11.14
C GLY A 24 42.05 -18.12 10.03
N GLY A 25 42.78 -17.98 8.92
CA GLY A 25 43.76 -19.01 8.51
C GLY A 25 43.38 -20.25 7.65
N VAL A 26 43.96 -20.26 6.44
CA VAL A 26 44.50 -21.40 5.63
C VAL A 26 43.52 -22.38 4.95
N GLY A 27 43.60 -22.39 3.61
CA GLY A 27 43.11 -23.47 2.74
C GLY A 27 43.50 -23.27 1.28
N SER A 28 44.68 -23.78 0.93
CA SER A 28 45.33 -23.80 -0.39
C SER A 28 44.48 -24.39 -1.53
N GLY A 29 44.68 -23.90 -2.76
CA GLY A 29 44.10 -24.43 -3.99
C GLY A 29 44.38 -23.55 -5.22
N GLU A 30 45.66 -23.43 -5.56
CA GLU A 30 46.16 -22.96 -6.87
C GLU A 30 45.68 -23.90 -7.97
N GLU A 31 45.20 -23.40 -9.12
CA GLU A 31 45.76 -23.65 -10.47
C GLU A 31 44.83 -23.26 -11.64
N GLY A 32 45.35 -22.46 -12.58
CA GLY A 32 44.71 -22.20 -13.88
C GLY A 32 45.03 -20.85 -14.53
N LEU A 33 46.29 -20.70 -14.96
CA LEU A 33 46.86 -19.61 -15.76
C LEU A 33 46.09 -19.32 -17.07
N ASP A 34 46.10 -18.07 -17.55
CA ASP A 34 46.93 -17.62 -18.70
C ASP A 34 46.35 -16.35 -19.38
N GLY A 35 47.22 -15.38 -19.71
CA GLY A 35 46.94 -14.35 -20.73
C GLY A 35 47.18 -12.89 -20.34
N ASP A 36 48.46 -12.48 -20.28
CA ASP A 36 48.98 -11.10 -20.41
C ASP A 36 48.26 -10.23 -21.46
N ASP A 37 48.03 -8.95 -21.13
CA ASP A 37 48.63 -7.82 -21.86
C ASP A 37 48.62 -6.55 -20.96
N PRO A 38 49.70 -5.75 -20.94
CA PRO A 38 49.96 -4.75 -19.92
C PRO A 38 49.63 -3.31 -20.39
N GLU A 39 49.75 -2.36 -19.45
CA GLU A 39 49.89 -0.90 -19.68
C GLU A 39 48.66 -0.13 -20.21
N ASP A 40 48.04 0.67 -19.33
CA ASP A 40 48.08 2.15 -19.46
C ASP A 40 47.56 2.77 -18.15
N ASP A 41 48.46 2.89 -17.18
CA ASP A 41 48.31 3.79 -16.04
C ASP A 41 49.03 5.10 -16.41
N PRO A 42 48.32 6.20 -16.66
CA PRO A 42 48.93 7.49 -16.42
C PRO A 42 48.94 7.70 -14.91
N GLU A 43 50.09 7.38 -14.30
CA GLU A 43 50.59 8.11 -13.14
C GLU A 43 50.42 9.61 -13.43
N ASP A 44 49.43 10.21 -12.80
CA ASP A 44 49.47 11.64 -12.47
C ASP A 44 49.05 11.74 -11.01
N ASP A 45 50.06 11.67 -10.17
CA ASP A 45 50.06 12.14 -8.79
C ASP A 45 50.19 13.67 -8.83
N PRO A 46 49.11 14.45 -8.64
CA PRO A 46 49.27 15.76 -8.06
C PRO A 46 49.20 15.58 -6.56
N GLU A 47 50.38 15.71 -5.97
CA GLU A 47 50.66 16.11 -4.60
C GLU A 47 49.42 16.63 -3.85
N ASP A 48 49.22 16.03 -2.67
CA ASP A 48 48.26 16.41 -1.64
C ASP A 48 48.50 17.86 -1.19
N ASP A 49 47.97 18.83 -1.94
CA ASP A 49 47.76 20.19 -1.48
C ASP A 49 46.37 20.25 -0.83
N PRO A 50 46.27 20.54 0.49
CA PRO A 50 44.99 20.67 1.18
C PRO A 50 44.35 22.04 0.88
N ASP A 51 44.24 22.38 -0.40
CA ASP A 51 43.31 23.42 -0.85
C ASP A 51 41.94 22.76 -0.93
N GLU A 52 41.07 23.13 0.01
CA GLU A 52 39.67 22.72 0.12
C GLU A 52 39.07 22.49 -1.28
N ARG A 53 38.94 21.22 -1.71
CA ARG A 53 38.35 20.87 -3.00
C ARG A 53 36.96 21.50 -3.07
N LYS A 54 36.85 22.67 -3.69
CA LYS A 54 35.59 23.37 -3.90
C LYS A 54 34.89 22.62 -5.01
N PHE A 55 34.15 21.57 -4.63
CA PHE A 55 33.26 20.87 -5.55
C PHE A 55 32.37 21.92 -6.22
N THR A 56 32.64 22.15 -7.49
CA THR A 56 31.83 23.04 -8.31
C THR A 56 30.51 22.35 -8.61
N GLN A 57 29.48 23.12 -8.98
CA GLN A 57 28.20 22.53 -9.40
C GLN A 57 28.39 21.51 -10.54
N HIS A 58 29.41 21.72 -11.37
CA HIS A 58 29.80 20.80 -12.44
C HIS A 58 30.26 19.43 -11.88
N ASP A 59 31.04 19.41 -10.81
CA ASP A 59 31.53 18.16 -10.19
C ASP A 59 30.38 17.38 -9.53
N VAL A 60 29.42 18.10 -8.95
CA VAL A 60 28.18 17.52 -8.41
C VAL A 60 27.33 16.92 -9.53
N ASP A 61 27.13 17.65 -10.62
CA ASP A 61 26.37 17.18 -11.78
C ASP A 61 27.04 15.96 -12.43
N GLU A 62 28.38 15.93 -12.51
CA GLU A 62 29.13 14.78 -12.96
C GLU A 62 28.98 13.57 -12.03
N ALA A 63 29.05 13.77 -10.71
CA ALA A 63 28.85 12.71 -9.74
C ALA A 63 27.44 12.11 -9.86
N ILE A 64 26.43 12.96 -10.05
CA ILE A 64 25.04 12.54 -10.28
C ILE A 64 24.93 11.78 -11.60
N LYS A 65 25.49 12.28 -12.71
CA LYS A 65 25.51 11.57 -14.01
C LYS A 65 26.19 10.21 -13.91
N LYS A 66 27.34 10.14 -13.23
CA LYS A 66 28.08 8.89 -12.97
C LYS A 66 27.25 7.93 -12.13
N ARG A 67 26.54 8.41 -11.10
CA ARG A 67 25.64 7.59 -10.27
C ARG A 67 24.44 7.09 -11.07
N LEU A 68 23.79 7.95 -11.84
CA LEU A 68 22.64 7.63 -12.69
C LEU A 68 23.02 6.61 -13.77
N ALA A 69 24.19 6.76 -14.40
CA ALA A 69 24.70 5.81 -15.38
C ALA A 69 25.01 4.44 -14.75
N ARG A 70 25.63 4.42 -13.56
CA ARG A 70 25.87 3.18 -12.80
C ARG A 70 24.56 2.51 -12.41
N GLU A 71 23.56 3.28 -11.99
CA GLU A 71 22.25 2.76 -11.62
C GLU A 71 21.47 2.23 -12.82
N ARG A 72 21.47 2.95 -13.96
CA ARG A 72 20.91 2.45 -15.23
C ARG A 72 21.62 1.18 -15.70
N ARG A 73 22.94 1.10 -15.58
CA ARG A 73 23.71 -0.11 -15.94
C ARG A 73 23.38 -1.28 -15.01
N LYS A 74 23.24 -1.04 -13.70
CA LYS A 74 22.80 -2.06 -12.74
C LYS A 74 21.38 -2.52 -13.04
N TRP A 75 20.47 -1.60 -13.30
CA TRP A 75 19.08 -1.89 -13.65
C TRP A 75 18.98 -2.71 -14.94
N ASN A 76 19.69 -2.33 -16.01
CA ASN A 76 19.74 -3.11 -17.25
C ASN A 76 20.35 -4.51 -17.03
N LYS A 77 21.41 -4.62 -16.22
CA LYS A 77 22.02 -5.93 -15.89
C LYS A 77 21.07 -6.81 -15.08
N GLU A 78 20.26 -6.24 -14.20
CA GLU A 78 19.21 -6.97 -13.47
C GLU A 78 18.06 -7.39 -14.38
N GLN A 79 17.62 -6.54 -15.32
CA GLN A 79 16.61 -6.91 -16.32
C GLN A 79 17.09 -8.06 -17.21
N GLN A 80 18.34 -7.99 -17.69
CA GLN A 80 18.93 -9.07 -18.48
C GLN A 80 19.11 -10.36 -17.67
N LYS A 81 19.50 -10.28 -16.40
CA LYS A 81 19.56 -11.45 -15.50
C LYS A 81 18.18 -12.06 -15.24
N LYS A 82 17.14 -11.23 -15.09
CA LYS A 82 15.76 -11.69 -14.94
C LYS A 82 15.22 -12.33 -16.22
N ALA A 83 15.55 -11.79 -17.38
CA ALA A 83 15.22 -12.37 -18.68
C ALA A 83 15.96 -13.70 -18.90
N ALA A 84 17.27 -13.74 -18.66
CA ALA A 84 18.08 -14.95 -18.81
C ALA A 84 17.67 -16.07 -17.82
N LYS A 85 17.26 -15.73 -16.58
CA LYS A 85 16.66 -16.71 -15.65
C LYS A 85 15.34 -17.29 -16.13
N LYS A 86 14.61 -16.56 -16.99
CA LYS A 86 13.34 -16.99 -17.57
C LYS A 86 13.55 -17.99 -18.73
N ASP A 87 14.71 -17.95 -19.38
CA ASP A 87 15.05 -18.82 -20.51
C ASP A 87 15.75 -20.13 -20.09
N THR A 88 16.29 -20.21 -18.88
CA THR A 88 16.98 -21.43 -18.39
C THR A 88 16.10 -22.38 -17.57
N ASP A 89 14.91 -21.96 -17.14
CA ASP A 89 13.94 -22.81 -16.45
C ASP A 89 12.91 -23.29 -17.49
N GLY A 90 13.27 -24.35 -18.20
CA GLY A 90 12.45 -24.91 -19.26
C GLY A 90 11.11 -25.42 -18.72
N THR A 91 10.03 -24.74 -19.07
CA THR A 91 8.73 -25.33 -19.45
C THR A 91 7.97 -24.28 -20.23
N GLY A 92 7.72 -24.59 -21.51
CA GLY A 92 7.01 -23.71 -22.40
C GLY A 92 5.54 -23.57 -22.01
N GLU A 93 5.07 -22.33 -21.98
CA GLU A 93 3.80 -21.95 -22.60
C GLU A 93 3.79 -20.44 -22.78
N ALA A 94 3.53 -20.00 -24.01
CA ALA A 94 3.19 -18.63 -24.30
C ALA A 94 1.82 -18.34 -23.67
N GLY A 95 1.76 -17.47 -22.66
CA GLY A 95 0.48 -17.12 -22.05
C GLY A 95 0.58 -16.07 -20.94
N LYS A 96 0.60 -14.79 -21.33
CA LYS A 96 -0.23 -13.70 -20.80
C LYS A 96 -0.58 -13.56 -19.29
N ASP A 97 0.12 -14.13 -18.32
CA ASP A 97 -0.30 -14.03 -16.90
C ASP A 97 0.81 -13.53 -15.97
N GLY A 98 1.23 -12.27 -16.15
CA GLY A 98 2.26 -11.65 -15.33
C GLY A 98 2.02 -10.17 -15.07
N GLU A 99 0.77 -9.74 -14.94
CA GLU A 99 0.50 -8.50 -14.23
C GLU A 99 0.95 -8.75 -12.77
N ASN A 100 2.10 -8.19 -12.41
CA ASN A 100 2.69 -8.33 -11.06
C ASN A 100 1.57 -8.07 -10.03
N GLU A 101 1.44 -8.89 -8.98
CA GLU A 101 0.33 -8.76 -8.02
C GLU A 101 0.22 -7.32 -7.48
N ASP A 102 1.35 -6.62 -7.38
CA ASP A 102 1.45 -5.19 -7.06
C ASP A 102 0.67 -4.27 -8.02
N VAL A 103 0.69 -4.56 -9.32
CA VAL A 103 -0.03 -3.78 -10.36
C VAL A 103 -1.53 -4.03 -10.26
N LYS A 104 -1.95 -5.29 -10.05
CA LYS A 104 -3.36 -5.63 -9.81
C LYS A 104 -3.89 -4.96 -8.55
N ALA A 105 -3.13 -5.02 -7.46
CA ALA A 105 -3.49 -4.39 -6.20
C ALA A 105 -3.62 -2.86 -6.32
N ARG A 106 -2.74 -2.20 -7.08
CA ARG A 106 -2.84 -0.76 -7.37
C ARG A 106 -4.08 -0.42 -8.18
N LYS A 107 -4.34 -1.15 -9.27
CA LYS A 107 -5.54 -0.96 -10.09
C LYS A 107 -6.82 -1.15 -9.29
N GLU A 108 -6.87 -2.19 -8.44
CA GLU A 108 -8.01 -2.38 -7.55
C GLU A 108 -8.16 -1.26 -6.53
N ALA A 109 -7.06 -0.73 -5.99
CA ALA A 109 -7.09 0.40 -5.08
C ALA A 109 -7.57 1.69 -5.78
N GLU A 110 -7.13 1.92 -7.02
CA GLU A 110 -7.57 3.03 -7.87
C GLU A 110 -9.06 2.93 -8.21
N ILE A 111 -9.56 1.74 -8.55
CA ILE A 111 -10.99 1.50 -8.77
C ILE A 111 -11.80 1.71 -7.49
N LYS A 112 -11.27 1.28 -6.33
CA LYS A 112 -11.93 1.50 -5.03
C LYS A 112 -11.95 2.98 -4.67
N ASN A 113 -10.86 3.71 -4.88
CA ASN A 113 -10.79 5.15 -4.61
C ASN A 113 -11.72 5.94 -5.51
N SER A 114 -11.68 5.73 -6.83
CA SER A 114 -12.63 6.38 -7.76
C SER A 114 -14.08 6.08 -7.41
N LYS A 115 -14.41 4.83 -7.07
CA LYS A 115 -15.76 4.49 -6.58
C LYS A 115 -16.14 5.23 -5.30
N LEU A 116 -15.20 5.45 -4.38
CA LEU A 116 -15.46 6.20 -3.15
C LEU A 116 -15.65 7.69 -3.44
N GLU A 117 -14.85 8.29 -4.33
CA GLU A 117 -15.00 9.68 -4.77
C GLU A 117 -16.39 9.93 -5.35
N VAL A 118 -16.87 9.05 -6.23
CA VAL A 118 -18.22 9.12 -6.80
C VAL A 118 -19.30 9.02 -5.72
N LYS A 119 -19.12 8.13 -4.74
CA LYS A 119 -20.08 8.00 -3.63
C LYS A 119 -20.13 9.26 -2.77
N VAL A 120 -18.99 9.87 -2.49
CA VAL A 120 -18.92 11.13 -1.74
C VAL A 120 -19.63 12.25 -2.51
N ALA A 121 -19.32 12.42 -3.79
CA ALA A 121 -19.98 13.42 -4.64
C ALA A 121 -21.51 13.23 -4.71
N CYS A 122 -21.98 11.98 -4.79
CA CYS A 122 -23.42 11.69 -4.75
C CYS A 122 -24.07 12.10 -3.41
N TYR A 123 -23.40 11.86 -2.28
CA TYR A 123 -23.92 12.27 -0.97
C TYR A 123 -23.90 13.80 -0.80
N GLU A 124 -22.90 14.48 -1.35
CA GLU A 124 -22.84 15.95 -1.38
C GLU A 124 -23.97 16.54 -2.23
N ALA A 125 -24.41 15.84 -3.27
CA ALA A 125 -25.57 16.20 -4.10
C ALA A 125 -26.95 15.80 -3.50
N ASP A 126 -27.00 15.40 -2.22
CA ASP A 126 -28.22 14.94 -1.50
C ASP A 126 -28.90 13.70 -2.11
N VAL A 127 -28.14 12.84 -2.80
CA VAL A 127 -28.66 11.58 -3.34
C VAL A 127 -28.99 10.60 -2.20
N SER A 128 -30.08 9.84 -2.36
CA SER A 128 -30.49 8.83 -1.40
C SER A 128 -29.56 7.64 -1.38
N LYS A 129 -29.37 7.05 -0.19
CA LYS A 129 -28.43 5.93 0.03
C LYS A 129 -28.70 4.74 -0.89
N ASP A 130 -29.98 4.51 -1.21
CA ASP A 130 -30.41 3.40 -2.06
C ASP A 130 -30.19 3.70 -3.55
N ALA A 131 -30.10 4.97 -3.94
CA ALA A 131 -29.92 5.41 -5.33
C ALA A 131 -28.46 5.73 -5.71
N VAL A 132 -27.52 5.73 -4.78
CA VAL A 132 -26.12 6.15 -5.04
C VAL A 132 -25.47 5.33 -6.15
N ASP A 133 -25.65 4.00 -6.15
CA ASP A 133 -25.04 3.14 -7.16
C ASP A 133 -25.69 3.34 -8.55
N ASP A 134 -27.00 3.62 -8.61
CA ASP A 134 -27.72 3.92 -9.87
C ASP A 134 -27.32 5.29 -10.43
N VAL A 135 -27.22 6.31 -9.57
CA VAL A 135 -26.76 7.66 -9.97
C VAL A 135 -25.32 7.62 -10.42
N ALA A 136 -24.45 6.87 -9.74
CA ALA A 136 -23.06 6.69 -10.15
C ALA A 136 -22.96 6.10 -11.57
N ALA A 137 -23.72 5.03 -11.84
CA ALA A 137 -23.74 4.41 -13.17
C ALA A 137 -24.25 5.37 -14.25
N LEU A 138 -25.32 6.13 -13.96
CA LEU A 138 -25.86 7.12 -14.89
C LEU A 138 -24.90 8.30 -15.11
N ALA A 139 -24.23 8.78 -14.07
CA ALA A 139 -23.26 9.87 -14.16
C ALA A 139 -22.07 9.47 -15.02
N HIS A 140 -21.53 8.26 -14.86
CA HIS A 140 -20.49 7.73 -15.75
C HIS A 140 -20.94 7.67 -17.21
N ALA A 141 -22.17 7.24 -17.49
CA ALA A 141 -22.71 7.26 -18.84
C ALA A 141 -22.84 8.68 -19.44
N TYR A 142 -23.08 9.71 -18.60
CA TYR A 142 -23.06 11.10 -19.04
C TYR A 142 -21.64 11.62 -19.31
N MET A 143 -20.65 11.22 -18.51
CA MET A 143 -19.24 11.54 -18.75
C MET A 143 -18.70 10.86 -20.02
N GLU A 144 -19.17 9.66 -20.34
CA GLU A 144 -18.82 8.98 -21.61
C GLU A 144 -19.47 9.64 -22.84
N ALA A 145 -20.61 10.31 -22.66
CA ALA A 145 -21.34 10.97 -23.73
C ALA A 145 -20.85 12.41 -24.00
N ASP A 146 -20.42 13.12 -22.96
CA ASP A 146 -19.82 14.46 -23.03
C ASP A 146 -18.51 14.45 -22.22
N GLU A 147 -17.37 14.44 -22.91
CA GLU A 147 -16.03 14.49 -22.29
C GLU A 147 -15.76 15.79 -21.51
N ASP A 148 -16.58 16.83 -21.75
CA ASP A 148 -16.49 18.14 -21.09
C ASP A 148 -17.19 18.17 -19.72
N LEU A 149 -17.88 17.11 -19.32
CA LEU A 149 -18.60 17.08 -18.04
C LEU A 149 -17.75 16.48 -16.92
N ASP A 150 -17.59 17.27 -15.88
CA ASP A 150 -17.07 16.80 -14.62
C ASP A 150 -18.09 15.88 -13.92
N LEU A 151 -17.59 15.02 -13.03
CA LEU A 151 -18.39 14.06 -12.28
C LEU A 151 -19.55 14.73 -11.50
N GLU A 152 -19.29 15.89 -10.91
CA GLU A 152 -20.27 16.68 -10.15
C GLU A 152 -21.39 17.20 -11.05
N ASP A 153 -21.05 17.74 -12.23
CA ASP A 153 -22.00 18.24 -13.22
C ASP A 153 -22.86 17.10 -13.80
N ALA A 154 -22.25 15.94 -14.02
CA ALA A 154 -22.96 14.73 -14.45
C ALA A 154 -23.97 14.28 -13.38
N ILE A 155 -23.58 14.27 -12.11
CA ILE A 155 -24.47 13.95 -10.99
C ILE A 155 -25.60 14.99 -10.90
N GLU A 156 -25.32 16.29 -11.03
CA GLU A 156 -26.36 17.32 -11.01
C GLU A 156 -27.36 17.14 -12.15
N LYS A 157 -26.89 16.83 -13.36
CA LYS A 157 -27.76 16.52 -14.52
C LYS A 157 -28.65 15.31 -14.25
N VAL A 158 -28.11 14.24 -13.66
CA VAL A 158 -28.88 13.05 -13.26
C VAL A 158 -29.94 13.42 -12.25
N VAL A 159 -29.56 14.12 -11.19
CA VAL A 159 -30.46 14.53 -10.10
C VAL A 159 -31.54 15.50 -10.59
N LYS A 160 -31.22 16.38 -11.55
CA LYS A 160 -32.17 17.30 -12.19
C LYS A 160 -33.18 16.57 -13.08
N LYS A 161 -32.74 15.54 -13.82
CA LYS A 161 -33.65 14.72 -14.65
C LYS A 161 -34.47 13.72 -13.83
N TYR A 162 -33.90 13.24 -12.73
CA TYR A 162 -34.50 12.24 -11.87
C TYR A 162 -34.54 12.73 -10.41
N PRO A 163 -35.46 13.66 -10.08
CA PRO A 163 -35.53 14.26 -8.75
C PRO A 163 -35.83 13.25 -7.63
N HIS A 164 -36.41 12.10 -7.98
CA HIS A 164 -36.71 11.01 -7.04
C HIS A 164 -35.46 10.37 -6.44
N PHE A 165 -34.28 10.59 -7.03
CA PHE A 165 -33.01 10.16 -6.44
C PHE A 165 -32.58 11.03 -5.25
N LYS A 166 -33.12 12.25 -5.09
CA LYS A 166 -32.84 13.04 -3.89
C LYS A 166 -33.45 12.38 -2.66
N ASN A 167 -32.74 12.48 -1.54
CA ASN A 167 -33.28 12.13 -0.22
C ASN A 167 -34.49 13.02 0.09
N HIS A 168 -35.69 12.54 -0.21
CA HIS A 168 -36.91 13.12 0.34
C HIS A 168 -36.99 12.72 1.83
N SER A 169 -36.40 13.51 2.71
CA SER A 169 -36.34 13.29 4.17
C SER A 169 -37.70 13.32 4.90
N GLY A 170 -38.81 12.98 4.24
CA GLY A 170 -40.16 13.09 4.81
C GLY A 170 -41.15 11.96 4.52
N LYS A 171 -40.76 10.83 3.91
CA LYS A 171 -41.73 9.75 3.64
C LYS A 171 -41.13 8.35 3.49
N SER A 172 -40.56 7.82 4.55
CA SER A 172 -40.53 6.36 4.77
C SER A 172 -40.40 6.08 6.26
N GLY A 173 -41.52 5.66 6.84
CA GLY A 173 -41.69 4.83 8.04
C GLY A 173 -40.68 4.95 9.18
N ASP A 174 -41.19 5.46 10.29
CA ASP A 174 -40.92 4.89 11.61
C ASP A 174 -40.77 3.36 11.58
N ASP A 175 -39.95 2.89 12.52
CA ASP A 175 -39.80 1.51 13.01
C ASP A 175 -38.57 0.68 12.61
N ALA A 176 -37.89 0.26 13.68
CA ALA A 176 -36.91 -0.82 13.81
C ALA A 176 -35.46 -0.54 13.37
N ASP A 177 -34.77 0.33 14.11
CA ASP A 177 -33.53 -0.04 14.82
C ASP A 177 -33.06 1.16 15.63
N GLY A 178 -33.30 1.14 16.95
CA GLY A 178 -32.95 2.20 17.90
C GLY A 178 -31.44 2.48 17.99
N THR A 179 -30.62 1.92 17.10
CA THR A 179 -29.21 2.22 16.99
C THR A 179 -28.91 3.22 15.87
N LYS A 180 -29.72 3.34 14.80
CA LYS A 180 -29.46 4.25 13.66
C LYS A 180 -29.55 5.72 14.09
N GLY A 181 -28.38 6.34 14.28
CA GLY A 181 -28.21 7.74 14.69
C GLY A 181 -27.21 7.93 15.83
N LYS A 182 -26.90 6.86 16.57
CA LYS A 182 -25.93 6.89 17.68
C LYS A 182 -24.51 6.79 17.15
N SER A 183 -23.63 7.65 17.66
CA SER A 183 -22.19 7.57 17.39
C SER A 183 -21.64 6.20 17.82
N TRP A 184 -20.56 5.73 17.19
CA TRP A 184 -19.98 4.41 17.44
C TRP A 184 -19.79 4.12 18.95
N GLY A 185 -19.29 5.12 19.71
CA GLY A 185 -19.08 4.98 21.15
C GLY A 185 -20.35 4.90 21.99
N GLU A 186 -21.46 5.45 21.50
CA GLU A 186 -22.74 5.44 22.21
C GLU A 186 -23.48 4.10 22.05
N ARG A 187 -23.29 3.43 20.91
CA ARG A 187 -23.79 2.07 20.68
C ARG A 187 -23.16 1.05 21.62
N GLN A 188 -21.88 1.24 21.98
CA GLN A 188 -21.19 0.36 22.93
C GLN A 188 -21.54 0.63 24.39
N ARG A 189 -22.05 1.83 24.71
CA ARG A 189 -22.47 2.22 26.07
C ARG A 189 -23.88 1.75 26.43
N GLY A 190 -24.61 1.14 25.49
CA GLY A 190 -26.01 0.70 25.66
C GLY A 190 -26.21 -0.61 26.42
N GLY A 191 -25.17 -1.21 27.00
CA GLY A 191 -25.35 -2.28 27.97
C GLY A 191 -25.76 -1.66 29.31
N SER A 192 -27.03 -1.75 29.70
CA SER A 192 -27.40 -1.44 31.08
C SER A 192 -26.50 -2.26 32.00
N LYS A 193 -25.72 -1.60 32.85
CA LYS A 193 -25.00 -2.27 33.94
C LYS A 193 -26.08 -2.81 34.87
N LYS A 194 -26.62 -3.98 34.53
CA LYS A 194 -27.50 -4.74 35.42
C LYS A 194 -26.62 -5.08 36.61
N LEU A 195 -26.80 -4.33 37.69
CA LEU A 195 -26.11 -4.56 38.96
C LEU A 195 -26.33 -6.03 39.30
N THR A 196 -25.23 -6.78 39.42
CA THR A 196 -25.31 -8.20 39.74
C THR A 196 -25.98 -8.37 41.10
N GLY A 197 -26.61 -9.52 41.38
CA GLY A 197 -27.38 -9.71 42.62
C GLY A 197 -26.59 -9.41 43.91
N VAL A 198 -25.27 -9.62 43.88
CA VAL A 198 -24.36 -9.28 44.99
C VAL A 198 -24.16 -7.77 45.09
N GLU A 199 -23.89 -7.08 43.98
CA GLU A 199 -23.72 -5.62 43.95
C GLU A 199 -25.02 -4.90 44.33
N ALA A 200 -26.16 -5.41 43.88
CA ALA A 200 -27.48 -4.89 44.27
C ALA A 200 -27.75 -5.06 45.78
N ALA A 201 -27.43 -6.22 46.35
CA ALA A 201 -27.55 -6.45 47.80
C ALA A 201 -26.55 -5.59 48.60
N PHE A 202 -25.36 -5.35 48.05
CA PHE A 202 -24.32 -4.52 48.64
C PHE A 202 -24.73 -3.03 48.67
N LEU A 203 -25.27 -2.49 47.57
CA LEU A 203 -25.80 -1.12 47.52
C LEU A 203 -27.02 -0.95 48.44
N LYS A 204 -27.87 -1.98 48.56
CA LYS A 204 -29.02 -1.94 49.49
C LYS A 204 -28.59 -1.80 50.95
N LYS A 205 -27.45 -2.39 51.32
CA LYS A 205 -26.86 -2.23 52.66
C LYS A 205 -26.04 -0.95 52.80
N ASN A 206 -25.60 -0.36 51.70
CA ASN A 206 -24.78 0.86 51.68
C ASN A 206 -25.39 1.91 50.74
N PRO A 207 -26.51 2.57 51.11
CA PRO A 207 -27.28 3.44 50.22
C PRO A 207 -26.59 4.76 49.84
N GLY A 208 -25.34 5.00 50.28
CA GLY A 208 -24.53 6.17 49.92
C GLY A 208 -23.47 5.93 48.85
N LEU A 209 -23.29 4.69 48.38
CA LEU A 209 -22.28 4.35 47.37
C LEU A 209 -22.83 4.58 45.95
N LYS A 210 -22.10 5.38 45.14
CA LYS A 210 -22.39 5.64 43.72
C LYS A 210 -21.51 4.77 42.82
N TYR A 211 -22.04 4.46 41.61
CA TYR A 211 -21.41 3.65 40.56
C TYR A 211 -20.64 4.46 39.53
#